data_AF-G9N8A8-F1
#
_entry.id   AF-G9N8A8-F1
#
_cell.length_a   1.000
_cell.length_b   1.000
_cell.length_c   1.000
_cell.angle_alpha   90.00
_cell.angle_beta   90.00
_cell.angle_gamma   90.00
#
_symmetry.space_group_name_H-M   'P 1'
#
loop_
_entity.id
_entity.type
_entity.pdbx_description
1 polymer ?
#
loop_
_entity_poly.entity_id
_entity_poly.type
_entity_poly.pdbx_seq_one_letter_code
_entity_poly.pdbx_strand_id
1 'polypeptide(L)'
;MSHETNEQKQDPEKQQYIPRHEETRTPALNEKTDVSITVPKSTVLPRAGTFSSTLTTLTAASSSFGLLSTPPACEIPESVPPDRVTLIKKTEKGDDYVPQGSKLKNNLYPAVGLLELANAGDFAANVWNQYPVPVYATVFMAVGATFAGVMSIFALLDSRRAWRNLKFLRKQQRELKEARASRVAKSQPTTDLDTLLSVMYREIGTEGINRWGLNMFMGVGAVLICVGTYLAIAGANDAIFLASNLLSGYVGNAPIALFGTINTCWAFYIFCKAQGHINAASKAIPSTRALTLIKRRSRNVQIYASINGTATLVGGAGSMVTATMWWGYVVLIPVILASLFCNFWWRTRAGYTRRDLVPSGLSVMNVDELSTALEFASRAEAKIREQKKTPINGFVSDPTSLKSVLMFIQENELLEPFCERLVKDEGLRKTIGYSDTPAEIDIDVPSLLALPIDKHPAFIQIAQDTVRKVGPQHFKYQERYAAELLGTYFVISKHEAKHREKDRLQSEKSGSH
;
A
#
# COMPACT_ATOMS: atom_id res chain seq x y z
N MET A 1 42.57 61.21 49.50
CA MET A 1 43.55 60.23 50.04
C MET A 1 43.59 59.08 49.06
N SER A 2 44.76 58.77 48.51
CA SER A 2 44.97 57.92 47.31
C SER A 2 44.55 56.45 47.55
N HIS A 3 44.13 55.69 46.54
CA HIS A 3 44.89 55.11 45.42
C HIS A 3 43.88 54.76 44.26
N GLU A 4 44.07 54.96 42.94
CA GLU A 4 45.13 54.55 41.98
C GLU A 4 45.42 53.02 42.00
N THR A 5 45.41 52.20 40.94
CA THR A 5 45.28 52.34 39.46
C THR A 5 44.78 50.95 38.93
N ASN A 6 44.51 50.63 37.65
CA ASN A 6 44.73 51.27 36.34
C ASN A 6 43.65 50.82 35.31
N GLU A 7 43.72 51.31 34.07
CA GLU A 7 42.97 50.80 32.90
C GLU A 7 43.71 49.66 32.15
N GLN A 8 43.00 48.81 31.36
CA GLN A 8 43.14 48.85 29.88
C GLN A 8 42.15 47.95 29.09
N LYS A 9 41.69 48.53 27.97
CA LYS A 9 40.91 48.00 26.83
C LYS A 9 41.64 46.92 26.02
N GLN A 10 40.90 45.98 25.42
CA GLN A 10 40.79 45.85 23.94
C GLN A 10 39.73 44.84 23.46
N ASP A 11 39.33 44.99 22.19
CA ASP A 11 38.15 44.40 21.51
C ASP A 11 38.50 43.14 20.66
N PRO A 12 37.52 42.42 20.05
CA PRO A 12 37.69 41.02 19.64
C PRO A 12 38.22 40.80 18.21
N GLU A 13 38.90 39.67 18.01
CA GLU A 13 39.23 39.14 16.69
C GLU A 13 38.38 37.93 16.26
N LYS A 14 38.17 37.86 14.94
CA LYS A 14 37.42 36.84 14.21
C LYS A 14 38.19 35.52 14.19
N GLN A 15 37.50 34.39 14.22
CA GLN A 15 38.06 33.13 13.71
C GLN A 15 37.19 32.52 12.60
N GLN A 16 37.89 32.06 11.57
CA GLN A 16 37.36 31.68 10.27
C GLN A 16 37.13 30.16 10.16
N TYR A 17 36.24 29.81 9.24
CA TYR A 17 35.81 28.46 8.90
C TYR A 17 36.78 27.80 7.89
N ILE A 18 37.29 26.59 8.18
CA ILE A 18 37.86 25.67 7.16
C ILE A 18 37.45 24.21 7.50
N PRO A 19 36.99 23.40 6.51
CA PRO A 19 36.50 22.04 6.74
C PRO A 19 37.60 20.96 6.64
N ARG A 20 37.35 19.79 7.22
CA ARG A 20 38.28 18.65 7.27
C ARG A 20 38.11 17.74 6.04
N HIS A 21 39.10 17.72 5.16
CA HIS A 21 39.29 16.68 4.14
C HIS A 21 40.32 15.66 4.65
N GLU A 22 40.14 14.38 4.35
CA GLU A 22 41.07 13.31 4.74
C GLU A 22 41.20 12.27 3.62
N GLU A 23 42.19 12.50 2.74
CA GLU A 23 42.91 11.45 1.99
C GLU A 23 44.27 11.30 2.72
N THR A 24 45.03 10.20 2.72
CA THR A 24 45.31 9.21 1.67
C THR A 24 46.00 8.00 2.32
N ARG A 25 45.84 6.78 1.79
CA ARG A 25 46.97 5.81 1.67
C ARG A 25 46.62 4.59 0.80
N THR A 26 47.14 4.59 -0.42
CA THR A 26 47.43 3.37 -1.20
C THR A 26 48.74 2.73 -0.73
N PRO A 27 48.94 1.44 -1.07
CA PRO A 27 50.19 1.03 -1.69
C PRO A 27 49.95 0.51 -3.11
N ALA A 28 50.90 0.77 -4.00
CA ALA A 28 50.86 0.28 -5.37
C ALA A 28 51.42 -1.14 -5.47
N LEU A 29 50.87 -1.95 -6.39
CA LEU A 29 51.60 -3.04 -7.03
C LEU A 29 51.39 -2.91 -8.54
N ASN A 30 52.48 -2.85 -9.30
CA ASN A 30 52.45 -2.86 -10.75
C ASN A 30 52.34 -4.31 -11.23
N GLU A 31 51.39 -4.58 -12.13
CA GLU A 31 51.62 -5.58 -13.18
C GLU A 31 50.92 -5.15 -14.48
N LYS A 32 51.66 -5.15 -15.58
CA LYS A 32 51.14 -4.87 -16.93
C LYS A 32 50.72 -6.18 -17.57
N THR A 33 49.45 -6.30 -17.96
CA THR A 33 49.05 -7.28 -18.97
C THR A 33 47.94 -6.72 -19.85
N ASP A 34 48.29 -6.35 -21.09
CA ASP A 34 47.32 -5.98 -22.12
C ASP A 34 46.59 -7.24 -22.62
N VAL A 35 45.29 -7.37 -22.32
CA VAL A 35 44.38 -8.27 -23.06
C VAL A 35 43.02 -7.58 -23.23
N SER A 36 42.53 -7.55 -24.47
CA SER A 36 41.20 -7.04 -24.81
C SER A 36 40.09 -7.76 -24.03
N ILE A 37 39.30 -7.02 -23.26
CA ILE A 37 38.02 -7.52 -22.70
C ILE A 37 36.87 -6.69 -23.27
N THR A 38 35.94 -7.41 -23.86
CA THR A 38 34.76 -6.89 -24.55
C THR A 38 33.81 -6.13 -23.63
N VAL A 39 33.13 -5.12 -24.19
CA VAL A 39 32.04 -4.40 -23.51
C VAL A 39 31.01 -5.42 -23.00
N PRO A 40 30.62 -5.39 -21.71
CA PRO A 40 29.66 -6.33 -21.17
C PRO A 40 28.30 -6.09 -21.84
N LYS A 41 27.81 -7.08 -22.61
CA LYS A 41 26.44 -7.13 -23.09
C LYS A 41 25.50 -6.89 -21.91
N SER A 42 24.67 -5.84 -21.98
CA SER A 42 23.69 -5.57 -20.94
C SER A 42 22.67 -6.70 -20.90
N THR A 43 22.77 -7.59 -19.91
CA THR A 43 21.81 -8.69 -19.74
C THR A 43 20.42 -8.12 -19.47
N VAL A 44 19.57 -8.12 -20.50
CA VAL A 44 18.16 -7.77 -20.41
C VAL A 44 17.52 -8.73 -19.41
N LEU A 45 16.76 -8.19 -18.45
CA LEU A 45 16.04 -9.06 -17.51
C LEU A 45 14.92 -9.74 -18.30
N PRO A 46 14.82 -11.08 -18.32
CA PRO A 46 13.85 -11.75 -19.17
C PRO A 46 12.41 -11.36 -18.79
N ARG A 47 11.58 -11.10 -19.81
CA ARG A 47 10.18 -10.67 -19.72
C ARG A 47 9.30 -11.80 -19.17
N ALA A 48 8.27 -11.44 -18.40
CA ALA A 48 7.31 -12.39 -17.86
C ALA A 48 6.51 -13.13 -18.96
N GLY A 49 6.13 -12.45 -20.05
CA GLY A 49 5.27 -12.99 -21.11
C GLY A 49 5.99 -13.74 -22.25
N THR A 50 7.29 -14.00 -22.18
CA THR A 50 8.07 -14.61 -23.31
C THR A 50 8.48 -16.07 -23.10
N PHE A 51 8.04 -16.74 -22.03
CA PHE A 51 8.41 -18.12 -21.73
C PHE A 51 7.33 -19.14 -22.11
N SER A 52 7.27 -19.51 -23.38
CA SER A 52 6.37 -20.58 -23.85
C SER A 52 7.06 -21.94 -24.08
N SER A 53 8.37 -22.08 -23.83
CA SER A 53 9.11 -23.28 -24.31
C SER A 53 10.30 -23.79 -23.47
N THR A 54 10.60 -23.30 -22.25
CA THR A 54 11.81 -23.77 -21.52
C THR A 54 11.78 -23.70 -19.98
N LEU A 55 10.63 -23.92 -19.33
CA LEU A 55 10.61 -24.06 -17.86
C LEU A 55 9.49 -25.00 -17.38
N THR A 56 9.79 -26.30 -17.31
CA THR A 56 8.86 -27.36 -16.86
C THR A 56 9.12 -27.81 -15.40
N THR A 57 10.13 -27.24 -14.74
CA THR A 57 10.76 -27.80 -13.54
C THR A 57 9.98 -27.59 -12.23
N LEU A 58 9.27 -26.47 -12.06
CA LEU A 58 8.50 -26.21 -10.84
C LEU A 58 7.15 -26.93 -10.85
N THR A 59 6.41 -26.87 -11.97
CA THR A 59 5.20 -27.68 -12.17
C THR A 59 5.48 -29.18 -11.97
N ALA A 60 6.59 -29.73 -12.49
CA ALA A 60 6.96 -31.14 -12.30
C ALA A 60 7.37 -31.52 -10.86
N ALA A 61 8.00 -30.60 -10.12
CA ALA A 61 8.33 -30.80 -8.71
C ALA A 61 7.12 -30.69 -7.78
N SER A 62 6.02 -30.10 -8.23
CA SER A 62 4.78 -29.92 -7.46
C SER A 62 3.69 -30.94 -7.84
N SER A 63 3.70 -31.45 -9.08
CA SER A 63 2.86 -32.59 -9.50
C SER A 63 3.28 -33.90 -8.82
N SER A 64 4.56 -34.07 -8.50
CA SER A 64 5.10 -35.24 -7.77
C SER A 64 4.63 -35.33 -6.31
N PHE A 65 4.00 -34.27 -5.77
CA PHE A 65 3.27 -34.29 -4.49
C PHE A 65 1.73 -34.32 -4.65
N GLY A 66 1.21 -34.53 -5.86
CA GLY A 66 -0.23 -34.65 -6.14
C GLY A 66 -1.03 -33.34 -5.94
N LEU A 67 -0.36 -32.19 -5.83
CA LEU A 67 -1.01 -30.92 -5.46
C LEU A 67 -1.51 -30.09 -6.66
N LEU A 68 -1.03 -30.35 -7.88
CA LEU A 68 -1.40 -29.62 -9.09
C LEU A 68 -1.81 -30.58 -10.22
N SER A 69 -2.97 -30.30 -10.82
CA SER A 69 -3.42 -30.90 -12.07
C SER A 69 -3.05 -29.98 -13.24
N THR A 70 -2.88 -30.54 -14.44
CA THR A 70 -2.67 -29.75 -15.67
C THR A 70 -3.83 -28.78 -15.90
N PRO A 71 -3.58 -27.48 -16.15
CA PRO A 71 -4.65 -26.50 -16.28
C PRO A 71 -5.35 -26.60 -17.65
N PRO A 72 -6.69 -26.64 -17.71
CA PRO A 72 -7.41 -26.31 -18.93
C PRO A 72 -7.23 -24.81 -19.25
N ALA A 73 -7.24 -24.45 -20.54
CA ALA A 73 -7.20 -23.05 -20.97
C ALA A 73 -8.37 -22.27 -20.36
N CYS A 74 -8.07 -21.13 -19.73
CA CYS A 74 -9.00 -20.48 -18.82
C CYS A 74 -9.48 -19.12 -19.36
N GLU A 75 -10.75 -19.04 -19.74
CA GLU A 75 -11.44 -17.77 -19.98
C GLU A 75 -11.77 -17.10 -18.63
N ILE A 76 -10.74 -16.60 -17.94
CA ILE A 76 -10.90 -15.38 -17.14
C ILE A 76 -10.97 -14.23 -18.17
N PRO A 77 -11.71 -13.14 -17.93
CA PRO A 77 -11.41 -11.88 -18.61
C PRO A 77 -9.99 -11.45 -18.20
N GLU A 78 -9.00 -11.92 -18.97
CA GLU A 78 -7.64 -11.41 -18.91
C GLU A 78 -7.72 -9.90 -19.11
N SER A 79 -6.98 -9.15 -18.29
CA SER A 79 -6.95 -7.70 -18.44
C SER A 79 -6.20 -7.39 -19.74
N VAL A 80 -6.94 -7.14 -20.82
CA VAL A 80 -6.37 -6.54 -22.02
C VAL A 80 -5.74 -5.23 -21.56
N PRO A 81 -4.41 -5.07 -21.65
CA PRO A 81 -3.74 -3.92 -21.08
C PRO A 81 -4.26 -2.70 -21.84
N PRO A 82 -4.75 -1.66 -21.14
CA PRO A 82 -5.54 -0.62 -21.76
C PRO A 82 -4.76 0.09 -22.86
N ASP A 83 -5.13 -0.10 -24.12
CA ASP A 83 -4.53 0.61 -25.25
C ASP A 83 -4.79 2.12 -25.19
N ARG A 84 -5.80 2.54 -24.41
CA ARG A 84 -6.26 3.93 -24.24
C ARG A 84 -6.34 4.33 -22.76
N VAL A 85 -5.86 5.53 -22.46
CA VAL A 85 -5.99 6.20 -21.17
C VAL A 85 -6.74 7.51 -21.34
N THR A 86 -7.89 7.61 -20.68
CA THR A 86 -8.65 8.85 -20.57
C THR A 86 -8.23 9.61 -19.31
N LEU A 87 -7.92 10.89 -19.44
CA LEU A 87 -7.53 11.80 -18.37
C LEU A 87 -8.56 12.93 -18.25
N ILE A 88 -9.04 13.19 -17.05
CA ILE A 88 -9.98 14.30 -16.78
C ILE A 88 -9.26 15.43 -16.06
N LYS A 89 -9.59 16.68 -16.41
CA LYS A 89 -9.12 17.89 -15.72
C LYS A 89 -9.62 17.91 -14.27
N LYS A 90 -8.71 17.97 -13.31
CA LYS A 90 -8.97 17.82 -11.86
C LYS A 90 -9.71 19.02 -11.24
N THR A 91 -9.53 20.20 -11.83
CA THR A 91 -10.08 21.47 -11.37
C THR A 91 -10.19 22.42 -12.56
N GLU A 92 -11.28 23.17 -12.70
CA GLU A 92 -11.50 24.07 -13.85
C GLU A 92 -10.36 25.08 -14.05
N LYS A 93 -9.81 25.60 -12.93
CA LYS A 93 -8.76 26.64 -12.88
C LYS A 93 -7.31 26.14 -12.94
N GLY A 94 -7.02 24.88 -13.28
CA GLY A 94 -5.63 24.39 -13.32
C GLY A 94 -5.36 23.25 -14.31
N ASP A 95 -4.13 23.18 -14.81
CA ASP A 95 -3.63 22.22 -15.81
C ASP A 95 -3.35 20.80 -15.26
N ASP A 96 -3.97 20.47 -14.14
CA ASP A 96 -3.71 19.23 -13.42
C ASP A 96 -4.70 18.15 -13.91
N TYR A 97 -4.20 17.17 -14.67
CA TYR A 97 -4.99 16.05 -15.21
C TYR A 97 -4.84 14.79 -14.34
N VAL A 98 -5.90 13.98 -14.26
CA VAL A 98 -5.94 12.72 -13.47
C VAL A 98 -6.60 11.60 -14.29
N PRO A 99 -6.05 10.38 -14.33
CA PRO A 99 -6.66 9.27 -15.06
C PRO A 99 -8.05 8.89 -14.53
N GLN A 100 -8.98 8.71 -15.47
CA GLN A 100 -10.35 8.21 -15.27
C GLN A 100 -10.33 6.69 -15.05
N GLY A 101 -9.62 6.25 -14.00
CA GLY A 101 -9.44 4.84 -13.65
C GLY A 101 -9.93 4.54 -12.24
N SER A 102 -10.79 3.54 -12.10
CA SER A 102 -11.06 2.92 -10.80
C SER A 102 -9.97 1.91 -10.50
N LYS A 103 -9.16 2.19 -9.46
CA LYS A 103 -8.09 1.31 -8.97
C LYS A 103 -8.05 1.34 -7.45
N LEU A 104 -7.63 0.25 -6.83
CA LEU A 104 -7.38 0.20 -5.38
C LEU A 104 -6.15 1.07 -5.08
N LYS A 105 -6.29 2.15 -4.31
CA LYS A 105 -5.19 3.08 -4.01
C LYS A 105 -4.73 2.97 -2.55
N ASN A 106 -3.44 2.68 -2.33
CA ASN A 106 -2.79 2.89 -1.03
C ASN A 106 -2.58 4.39 -0.78
N ASN A 107 -3.64 5.07 -0.35
CA ASN A 107 -3.72 6.53 -0.20
C ASN A 107 -4.14 6.97 1.22
N LEU A 108 -3.85 6.13 2.23
CA LEU A 108 -4.04 6.41 3.66
C LEU A 108 -3.41 7.76 4.03
N TYR A 109 -4.18 8.70 4.57
CA TYR A 109 -3.64 9.98 5.04
C TYR A 109 -2.60 9.75 6.17
N PRO A 110 -1.43 10.42 6.13
CA PRO A 110 -0.45 10.35 7.22
C PRO A 110 -1.02 10.81 8.57
N ALA A 111 -1.81 11.88 8.55
CA ALA A 111 -2.44 12.46 9.73
C ALA A 111 -3.31 11.46 10.50
N VAL A 112 -3.91 10.46 9.85
CA VAL A 112 -4.74 9.43 10.50
C VAL A 112 -3.98 8.65 11.57
N GLY A 113 -2.65 8.53 11.48
CA GLY A 113 -1.83 7.93 12.55
C GLY A 113 -1.78 8.73 13.85
N LEU A 114 -2.29 9.97 13.86
CA LEU A 114 -2.42 10.83 15.04
C LEU A 114 -3.84 10.79 15.64
N LEU A 115 -4.77 9.96 15.15
CA LEU A 115 -6.14 9.93 15.70
C LEU A 115 -6.18 9.43 17.15
N GLU A 116 -5.30 8.51 17.56
CA GLU A 116 -5.21 8.10 18.97
C GLU A 116 -4.70 9.24 19.87
N LEU A 117 -3.80 10.10 19.35
CA LEU A 117 -3.36 11.31 20.05
C LEU A 117 -4.50 12.34 20.14
N ALA A 118 -5.34 12.42 19.11
CA ALA A 118 -6.50 13.30 19.08
C ALA A 118 -7.57 12.87 20.09
N ASN A 119 -7.83 11.56 20.21
CA ASN A 119 -8.71 10.99 21.23
C ASN A 119 -8.17 11.30 22.65
N ALA A 120 -6.87 11.10 22.89
CA ALA A 120 -6.21 11.43 24.15
C ALA A 120 -6.13 12.94 24.47
N GLY A 121 -6.59 13.81 23.57
CA GLY A 121 -6.62 15.26 23.76
C GLY A 121 -7.63 15.73 24.83
N ASP A 122 -8.55 14.85 25.25
CA ASP A 122 -9.49 15.08 26.35
C ASP A 122 -8.86 15.00 27.75
N PHE A 123 -7.56 14.67 27.86
CA PHE A 123 -6.79 14.56 29.10
C PHE A 123 -7.11 15.66 30.11
N ALA A 124 -7.04 16.92 29.68
CA ALA A 124 -7.23 18.03 30.60
C ALA A 124 -8.68 18.16 31.12
N ALA A 125 -9.67 17.70 30.34
CA ALA A 125 -11.07 17.70 30.75
C ALA A 125 -11.35 16.60 31.78
N ASN A 126 -10.83 15.40 31.56
CA ASN A 126 -11.10 14.26 32.44
C ASN A 126 -10.25 14.30 33.74
N VAL A 127 -9.07 14.93 33.72
CA VAL A 127 -8.21 15.08 34.92
C VAL A 127 -8.60 16.26 35.79
N TRP A 128 -8.85 17.45 35.22
CA TRP A 128 -9.28 18.63 35.98
C TRP A 128 -10.81 18.81 35.94
N ASN A 129 -11.51 17.70 36.23
CA ASN A 129 -12.96 17.59 36.23
C ASN A 129 -13.59 18.19 37.51
N GLN A 130 -13.17 19.39 37.90
CA GLN A 130 -13.67 20.15 39.04
C GLN A 130 -13.93 21.60 38.61
N TYR A 131 -15.12 22.10 38.90
CA TYR A 131 -15.50 23.48 38.61
C TYR A 131 -15.23 24.39 39.83
N PRO A 132 -14.68 25.61 39.66
CA PRO A 132 -14.20 26.19 38.41
C PRO A 132 -12.89 25.55 37.92
N VAL A 133 -12.82 25.27 36.63
CA VAL A 133 -11.64 24.63 36.01
C VAL A 133 -10.43 25.59 36.06
N PRO A 134 -9.24 25.16 36.49
CA PRO A 134 -8.05 26.00 36.51
C PRO A 134 -7.69 26.54 35.12
N VAL A 135 -7.25 27.79 35.04
CA VAL A 135 -6.97 28.48 33.75
C VAL A 135 -6.00 27.69 32.86
N TYR A 136 -4.96 27.08 33.43
CA TYR A 136 -4.01 26.26 32.66
C TYR A 136 -4.69 25.00 32.07
N ALA A 137 -5.58 24.36 32.81
CA ALA A 137 -6.34 23.20 32.33
C ALA A 137 -7.32 23.61 31.24
N THR A 138 -8.00 24.75 31.39
CA THR A 138 -8.86 25.35 30.35
C THR A 138 -8.11 25.60 29.03
N VAL A 139 -6.85 26.07 29.09
CA VAL A 139 -6.00 26.24 27.89
C VAL A 139 -5.68 24.88 27.25
N PHE A 140 -5.27 23.87 28.03
CA PHE A 140 -5.02 22.53 27.49
C PHE A 140 -6.28 21.87 26.91
N MET A 141 -7.44 22.04 27.55
CA MET A 141 -8.74 21.59 27.07
C MET A 141 -9.08 22.22 25.72
N ALA A 142 -8.94 23.54 25.57
CA ALA A 142 -9.22 24.25 24.32
C ALA A 142 -8.29 23.79 23.17
N VAL A 143 -7.00 23.57 23.46
CA VAL A 143 -6.04 23.04 22.48
C VAL A 143 -6.38 21.60 22.09
N GLY A 144 -6.68 20.73 23.06
CA GLY A 144 -7.07 19.34 22.83
C GLY A 144 -8.36 19.21 22.02
N ALA A 145 -9.40 19.96 22.39
CA ALA A 145 -10.68 20.02 21.67
C ALA A 145 -10.50 20.49 20.22
N THR A 146 -9.72 21.57 20.01
CA THR A 146 -9.42 22.09 18.67
C THR A 146 -8.67 21.05 17.83
N PHE A 147 -7.68 20.36 18.42
CA PHE A 147 -6.94 19.31 17.73
C PHE A 147 -7.84 18.12 17.37
N ALA A 148 -8.69 17.65 18.29
CA ALA A 148 -9.69 16.61 18.02
C ALA A 148 -10.65 17.01 16.89
N GLY A 149 -11.16 18.26 16.92
CA GLY A 149 -12.00 18.83 15.87
C GLY A 149 -11.32 18.81 14.49
N VAL A 150 -10.09 19.32 14.38
CA VAL A 150 -9.31 19.29 13.11
C VAL A 150 -9.04 17.86 12.66
N MET A 151 -8.71 16.96 13.58
CA MET A 151 -8.40 15.57 13.29
C MET A 151 -9.63 14.77 12.82
N SER A 152 -10.84 15.10 13.30
CA SER A 152 -12.09 14.53 12.79
C SER A 152 -12.29 14.79 11.29
N ILE A 153 -11.91 15.98 10.80
CA ILE A 153 -11.98 16.33 9.38
C ILE A 153 -11.06 15.42 8.56
N PHE A 154 -9.82 15.18 9.03
CA PHE A 154 -8.90 14.26 8.36
C PHE A 154 -9.40 12.81 8.39
N ALA A 155 -10.01 12.35 9.48
CA ALA A 155 -10.63 11.03 9.57
C ALA A 155 -11.77 10.86 8.55
N LEU A 156 -12.68 11.84 8.45
CA LEU A 156 -13.77 11.83 7.48
C LEU A 156 -13.28 11.93 6.02
N LEU A 157 -12.22 12.72 5.76
CA LEU A 157 -11.59 12.79 4.44
C LEU A 157 -10.90 11.46 4.04
N ASP A 158 -10.30 10.73 4.99
CA ASP A 158 -9.75 9.40 4.72
C ASP A 158 -10.84 8.34 4.57
N SER A 159 -11.90 8.39 5.38
CA SER A 159 -13.10 7.57 5.21
C SER A 159 -13.71 7.72 3.81
N ARG A 160 -13.80 8.96 3.28
CA ARG A 160 -14.20 9.22 1.87
C ARG A 160 -13.22 8.67 0.83
N ARG A 161 -11.95 8.42 1.16
CA ARG A 161 -11.00 7.70 0.28
C ARG A 161 -11.21 6.19 0.37
N ALA A 162 -11.35 5.66 1.59
CA ALA A 162 -11.60 4.25 1.84
C ALA A 162 -12.92 3.77 1.22
N TRP A 163 -13.98 4.58 1.30
CA TRP A 163 -15.28 4.28 0.67
C TRP A 163 -15.19 4.15 -0.86
N ARG A 164 -14.34 4.95 -1.52
CA ARG A 164 -14.10 4.85 -2.97
C ARG A 164 -13.38 3.55 -3.34
N ASN A 165 -12.34 3.20 -2.59
CA ASN A 165 -11.69 1.89 -2.72
C ASN A 165 -12.69 0.75 -2.47
N LEU A 166 -13.53 0.84 -1.43
CA LEU A 166 -14.54 -0.15 -1.08
C LEU A 166 -15.65 -0.29 -2.14
N LYS A 167 -16.09 0.82 -2.77
CA LYS A 167 -17.04 0.79 -3.90
C LYS A 167 -16.44 0.07 -5.11
N PHE A 168 -15.18 0.36 -5.44
CA PHE A 168 -14.44 -0.33 -6.50
C PHE A 168 -14.31 -1.83 -6.20
N LEU A 169 -13.88 -2.20 -4.98
CA LEU A 169 -13.73 -3.59 -4.58
C LEU A 169 -15.07 -4.36 -4.58
N ARG A 170 -16.16 -3.74 -4.13
CA ARG A 170 -17.52 -4.35 -4.19
C ARG A 170 -18.05 -4.51 -5.62
N LYS A 171 -17.60 -3.69 -6.58
CA LYS A 171 -17.89 -3.90 -8.01
C LYS A 171 -17.17 -5.17 -8.51
N GLN A 172 -15.84 -5.21 -8.35
CA GLN A 172 -15.02 -6.38 -8.73
C GLN A 172 -15.48 -7.69 -8.07
N GLN A 173 -15.86 -7.67 -6.79
CA GLN A 173 -16.37 -8.85 -6.10
C GLN A 173 -17.68 -9.37 -6.70
N ARG A 174 -18.54 -8.49 -7.22
CA ARG A 174 -19.80 -8.88 -7.84
C ARG A 174 -19.56 -9.56 -9.19
N GLU A 175 -18.75 -8.93 -10.02
CA GLU A 175 -18.34 -9.45 -11.33
C GLU A 175 -17.67 -10.83 -11.20
N LEU A 176 -16.79 -11.02 -10.22
CA LEU A 176 -16.19 -12.33 -9.90
C LEU A 176 -17.21 -13.36 -9.39
N LYS A 177 -18.21 -12.96 -8.59
CA LYS A 177 -19.26 -13.87 -8.11
C LYS A 177 -20.19 -14.31 -9.24
N GLU A 178 -20.52 -13.40 -10.15
CA GLU A 178 -21.32 -13.68 -11.36
C GLU A 178 -20.55 -14.65 -12.28
N ALA A 179 -19.28 -14.37 -12.57
CA ALA A 179 -18.40 -15.27 -13.32
C ALA A 179 -18.29 -16.67 -12.66
N ARG A 180 -18.15 -16.72 -11.32
CA ARG A 180 -18.11 -17.98 -10.57
C ARG A 180 -19.42 -18.76 -10.71
N ALA A 181 -20.56 -18.11 -10.54
CA ALA A 181 -21.86 -18.75 -10.70
C ALA A 181 -22.04 -19.32 -12.12
N SER A 182 -21.63 -18.56 -13.14
CA SER A 182 -21.65 -19.01 -14.54
C SER A 182 -20.74 -20.22 -14.78
N ARG A 183 -19.57 -20.30 -14.15
CA ARG A 183 -18.68 -21.48 -14.26
C ARG A 183 -19.18 -22.70 -13.50
N VAL A 184 -19.75 -22.51 -12.30
CA VAL A 184 -20.40 -23.61 -11.55
C VAL A 184 -21.55 -24.20 -12.37
N ALA A 185 -22.37 -23.37 -13.02
CA ALA A 185 -23.44 -23.84 -13.92
C ALA A 185 -22.93 -24.59 -15.16
N LYS A 186 -21.67 -24.35 -15.59
CA LYS A 186 -20.99 -25.06 -16.68
C LYS A 186 -20.12 -26.24 -16.19
N SER A 187 -20.16 -26.58 -14.90
CA SER A 187 -19.29 -27.60 -14.28
C SER A 187 -17.79 -27.37 -14.50
N GLN A 188 -17.36 -26.11 -14.63
CA GLN A 188 -15.97 -25.71 -14.86
C GLN A 188 -15.22 -25.47 -13.54
N PRO A 189 -13.88 -25.63 -13.51
CA PRO A 189 -13.07 -25.33 -12.33
C PRO A 189 -13.18 -23.84 -11.92
N THR A 190 -13.19 -23.60 -10.61
CA THR A 190 -13.33 -22.26 -10.01
C THR A 190 -12.18 -21.85 -9.10
N THR A 191 -11.11 -22.64 -8.99
CA THR A 191 -9.96 -22.43 -8.07
C THR A 191 -9.31 -21.05 -8.23
N ASP A 192 -9.23 -20.55 -9.46
CA ASP A 192 -8.75 -19.20 -9.82
C ASP A 192 -9.69 -18.10 -9.31
N LEU A 193 -10.99 -18.23 -9.57
CA LEU A 193 -12.02 -17.29 -9.11
C LEU A 193 -12.13 -17.30 -7.59
N ASP A 194 -12.00 -18.46 -6.94
CA ASP A 194 -11.97 -18.60 -5.48
C ASP A 194 -10.69 -18.02 -4.88
N THR A 195 -9.56 -18.10 -5.59
CA THR A 195 -8.31 -17.40 -5.23
C THR A 195 -8.50 -15.89 -5.28
N LEU A 196 -9.03 -15.35 -6.39
CA LEU A 196 -9.31 -13.92 -6.53
C LEU A 196 -10.34 -13.44 -5.50
N LEU A 197 -11.44 -14.18 -5.27
CA LEU A 197 -12.45 -13.87 -4.27
C LEU A 197 -11.90 -13.90 -2.84
N SER A 198 -10.95 -14.78 -2.53
CA SER A 198 -10.28 -14.85 -1.22
C SER A 198 -9.33 -13.67 -0.99
N VAL A 199 -8.61 -13.20 -2.02
CA VAL A 199 -7.83 -11.95 -1.96
C VAL A 199 -8.78 -10.76 -1.80
N MET A 200 -9.83 -10.68 -2.62
CA MET A 200 -10.86 -9.64 -2.57
C MET A 200 -11.56 -9.54 -1.22
N TYR A 201 -11.90 -10.65 -0.58
CA TYR A 201 -12.49 -10.66 0.76
C TYR A 201 -11.56 -10.00 1.78
N ARG A 202 -10.26 -10.30 1.71
CA ARG A 202 -9.26 -9.67 2.57
C ARG A 202 -9.06 -8.18 2.25
N GLU A 203 -9.10 -7.79 0.99
CA GLU A 203 -9.03 -6.38 0.60
C GLU A 203 -10.24 -5.58 1.09
N ILE A 204 -11.46 -6.10 0.88
CA ILE A 204 -12.71 -5.51 1.33
C ILE A 204 -12.74 -5.37 2.86
N GLY A 205 -12.36 -6.41 3.59
CA GLY A 205 -12.35 -6.37 5.05
C GLY A 205 -11.26 -5.46 5.61
N THR A 206 -10.05 -5.41 5.05
CA THR A 206 -9.03 -4.47 5.52
C THR A 206 -9.36 -3.01 5.19
N GLU A 207 -9.91 -2.72 4.00
CA GLU A 207 -10.30 -1.36 3.65
C GLU A 207 -11.59 -0.93 4.37
N GLY A 208 -12.51 -1.87 4.60
CA GLY A 208 -13.79 -1.66 5.26
C GLY A 208 -13.69 -1.56 6.79
N ILE A 209 -12.94 -2.46 7.44
CA ILE A 209 -12.80 -2.50 8.90
C ILE A 209 -11.67 -1.57 9.33
N ASN A 210 -10.41 -1.92 9.05
CA ASN A 210 -9.23 -1.23 9.58
C ASN A 210 -9.06 0.23 9.11
N ARG A 211 -9.84 0.66 8.11
CA ARG A 211 -9.73 2.01 7.54
C ARG A 211 -11.05 2.75 7.51
N TRP A 212 -12.05 2.30 6.73
CA TRP A 212 -13.33 3.02 6.64
C TRP A 212 -14.05 3.06 7.98
N GLY A 213 -14.28 1.89 8.61
CA GLY A 213 -14.96 1.80 9.90
C GLY A 213 -14.18 2.50 11.01
N LEU A 214 -12.89 2.19 11.16
CA LEU A 214 -12.05 2.81 12.19
C LEU A 214 -12.06 4.34 12.11
N ASN A 215 -11.84 4.91 10.93
CA ASN A 215 -11.86 6.36 10.74
C ASN A 215 -13.25 6.98 10.92
N MET A 216 -14.34 6.25 10.65
CA MET A 216 -15.69 6.73 10.95
C MET A 216 -15.92 6.81 12.46
N PHE A 217 -15.60 5.75 13.20
CA PHE A 217 -15.82 5.71 14.65
C PHE A 217 -14.90 6.67 15.41
N MET A 218 -13.60 6.71 15.09
CA MET A 218 -12.67 7.69 15.67
C MET A 218 -13.01 9.12 15.24
N GLY A 219 -13.44 9.34 13.99
CA GLY A 219 -13.84 10.66 13.50
C GLY A 219 -15.07 11.20 14.22
N VAL A 220 -16.09 10.37 14.45
CA VAL A 220 -17.28 10.75 15.23
C VAL A 220 -16.94 10.92 16.72
N GLY A 221 -16.13 10.02 17.30
CA GLY A 221 -15.63 10.14 18.68
C GLY A 221 -14.91 11.46 18.92
N ALA A 222 -14.00 11.86 18.01
CA ALA A 222 -13.28 13.12 18.07
C ALA A 222 -14.18 14.37 17.97
N VAL A 223 -15.33 14.29 17.26
CA VAL A 223 -16.35 15.36 17.27
C VAL A 223 -17.05 15.43 18.63
N LEU A 224 -17.45 14.28 19.19
CA LEU A 224 -18.11 14.22 20.51
C LEU A 224 -17.20 14.70 21.63
N ILE A 225 -15.92 14.33 21.59
CA ILE A 225 -14.86 14.83 22.48
C ILE A 225 -14.72 16.34 22.34
N CYS A 226 -14.55 16.86 21.12
CA CYS A 226 -14.43 18.30 20.88
C CYS A 226 -15.61 19.10 21.45
N VAL A 227 -16.85 18.67 21.14
CA VAL A 227 -18.07 19.32 21.64
C VAL A 227 -18.17 19.22 23.16
N GLY A 228 -17.93 18.04 23.74
CA GLY A 228 -17.93 17.83 25.19
C GLY A 228 -16.92 18.74 25.89
N THR A 229 -15.65 18.72 25.48
CA THR A 229 -14.61 19.56 26.08
C THR A 229 -14.93 21.06 26.01
N TYR A 230 -15.54 21.55 24.92
CA TYR A 230 -16.02 22.94 24.87
C TYR A 230 -17.20 23.22 25.81
N LEU A 231 -18.12 22.27 25.99
CA LEU A 231 -19.21 22.38 26.98
C LEU A 231 -18.68 22.36 28.42
N ALA A 232 -17.65 21.58 28.74
CA ALA A 232 -16.97 21.62 30.05
C ALA A 232 -16.34 22.99 30.34
N ILE A 233 -15.67 23.61 29.34
CA ILE A 233 -15.10 24.96 29.48
C ILE A 233 -16.21 26.00 29.75
N ALA A 234 -17.36 25.87 29.09
CA ALA A 234 -18.52 26.75 29.27
C ALA A 234 -19.40 26.39 30.49
N GLY A 235 -19.00 25.39 31.29
CA GLY A 235 -19.84 24.67 32.25
C GLY A 235 -20.19 25.40 33.54
N ALA A 236 -20.74 26.62 33.47
CA ALA A 236 -21.28 27.34 34.63
C ALA A 236 -22.63 26.78 35.18
N ASN A 237 -23.09 25.65 34.64
CA ASN A 237 -24.33 24.97 35.02
C ASN A 237 -24.05 23.47 35.15
N ASP A 238 -24.32 22.91 36.33
CA ASP A 238 -24.01 21.51 36.68
C ASP A 238 -24.60 20.49 35.71
N ALA A 239 -25.78 20.75 35.13
CA ALA A 239 -26.40 19.85 34.16
C ALA A 239 -25.62 19.81 32.83
N ILE A 240 -25.05 20.95 32.41
CA ILE A 240 -24.20 21.03 31.20
C ILE A 240 -22.85 20.36 31.46
N PHE A 241 -22.30 20.54 32.66
CA PHE A 241 -21.07 19.89 33.11
C PHE A 241 -21.20 18.35 33.18
N LEU A 242 -22.30 17.85 33.76
CA LEU A 242 -22.59 16.40 33.81
C LEU A 242 -22.80 15.81 32.40
N ALA A 243 -23.56 16.51 31.55
CA ALA A 243 -23.79 16.10 30.16
C ALA A 243 -22.47 16.08 29.35
N SER A 244 -21.58 17.05 29.57
CA SER A 244 -20.24 17.07 28.99
C SER A 244 -19.44 15.82 29.37
N ASN A 245 -19.34 15.50 30.65
CA ASN A 245 -18.58 14.34 31.14
C ASN A 245 -19.10 13.01 30.61
N LEU A 246 -20.43 12.87 30.46
CA LEU A 246 -21.04 11.71 29.82
C LEU A 246 -20.65 11.64 28.33
N LEU A 247 -20.63 12.79 27.64
CA LEU A 247 -20.38 12.87 26.20
C LEU A 247 -18.90 12.65 25.83
N SER A 248 -17.96 13.31 26.54
CA SER A 248 -16.52 13.15 26.30
C SER A 248 -15.99 11.83 26.85
N GLY A 249 -16.32 11.50 28.10
CA GLY A 249 -15.75 10.35 28.82
C GLY A 249 -16.29 9.00 28.34
N TYR A 250 -17.61 8.85 28.22
CA TYR A 250 -18.24 7.55 27.98
C TYR A 250 -18.79 7.38 26.57
N VAL A 251 -19.66 8.30 26.12
CA VAL A 251 -20.35 8.17 24.82
C VAL A 251 -19.41 8.39 23.64
N GLY A 252 -18.40 9.26 23.78
CA GLY A 252 -17.34 9.45 22.78
C GLY A 252 -16.41 8.24 22.64
N ASN A 253 -16.12 7.55 23.75
CA ASN A 253 -15.13 6.46 23.81
C ASN A 253 -15.72 5.05 23.56
N ALA A 254 -16.97 4.80 23.94
CA ALA A 254 -17.60 3.49 23.74
C ALA A 254 -17.63 2.99 22.27
N PRO A 255 -17.86 3.84 21.23
CA PRO A 255 -17.80 3.40 19.83
C PRO A 255 -16.37 3.03 19.39
N ILE A 256 -15.35 3.68 19.95
CA ILE A 256 -13.93 3.36 19.70
C ILE A 256 -13.60 2.00 20.33
N ALA A 257 -14.03 1.76 21.58
CA ALA A 257 -13.84 0.49 22.28
C ALA A 257 -14.52 -0.70 21.57
N LEU A 258 -15.79 -0.54 21.17
CA LEU A 258 -16.54 -1.54 20.42
C LEU A 258 -15.84 -1.86 19.08
N PHE A 259 -15.44 -0.84 18.34
CA PHE A 259 -14.78 -1.04 17.05
C PHE A 259 -13.37 -1.63 17.20
N GLY A 260 -12.66 -1.30 18.28
CA GLY A 260 -11.37 -1.89 18.63
C GLY A 260 -11.44 -3.42 18.75
N THR A 261 -12.50 -3.95 19.36
CA THR A 261 -12.76 -5.40 19.41
C THR A 261 -12.94 -6.00 18.01
N ILE A 262 -13.75 -5.38 17.16
CA ILE A 262 -14.00 -5.85 15.78
C ILE A 262 -12.70 -5.84 14.95
N ASN A 263 -11.91 -4.76 15.05
CA ASN A 263 -10.62 -4.64 14.39
C ASN A 263 -9.62 -5.69 14.91
N THR A 264 -9.65 -6.03 16.20
CA THR A 264 -8.80 -7.08 16.79
C THR A 264 -9.16 -8.47 16.27
N CYS A 265 -10.45 -8.81 16.19
CA CYS A 265 -10.91 -10.07 15.58
C CYS A 265 -10.49 -10.16 14.10
N TRP A 266 -10.60 -9.07 13.35
CA TRP A 266 -10.15 -9.03 11.95
C TRP A 266 -8.62 -9.14 11.84
N ALA A 267 -7.86 -8.46 12.71
CA ALA A 267 -6.41 -8.57 12.76
C ALA A 267 -5.94 -10.00 13.04
N PHE A 268 -6.61 -10.73 13.94
CA PHE A 268 -6.37 -12.15 14.18
C PHE A 268 -6.61 -13.00 12.92
N TYR A 269 -7.74 -12.79 12.22
CA TYR A 269 -8.02 -13.45 10.93
C TYR A 269 -6.90 -13.19 9.91
N ILE A 270 -6.44 -11.94 9.77
CA ILE A 270 -5.34 -11.56 8.87
C ILE A 270 -4.03 -12.27 9.25
N PHE A 271 -3.70 -12.35 10.55
CA PHE A 271 -2.53 -13.05 11.05
C PHE A 271 -2.56 -14.55 10.71
N CYS A 272 -3.71 -15.20 10.94
CA CYS A 272 -3.93 -16.61 10.61
C CYS A 272 -3.86 -16.87 9.10
N LYS A 273 -4.48 -16.02 8.26
CA LYS A 273 -4.39 -16.12 6.80
C LYS A 273 -2.94 -16.00 6.31
N ALA A 274 -2.19 -15.03 6.81
CA ALA A 274 -0.77 -14.85 6.50
C ALA A 274 0.09 -16.05 6.95
N GLN A 275 -0.20 -16.66 8.10
CA GLN A 275 0.46 -17.90 8.52
C GLN A 275 0.10 -19.08 7.61
N GLY A 276 -1.15 -19.14 7.15
CA GLY A 276 -1.63 -20.10 6.15
C GLY A 276 -0.82 -20.03 4.85
N HIS A 277 -0.59 -18.83 4.32
CA HIS A 277 0.25 -18.62 3.13
C HIS A 277 1.67 -19.17 3.32
N ILE A 278 2.32 -18.87 4.46
CA ILE A 278 3.66 -19.39 4.79
C ILE A 278 3.64 -20.92 4.83
N ASN A 279 2.66 -21.51 5.50
CA ASN A 279 2.57 -22.95 5.73
C ASN A 279 2.22 -23.73 4.44
N ALA A 280 1.45 -23.14 3.52
CA ALA A 280 1.12 -23.75 2.24
C ALA A 280 2.29 -23.63 1.25
N ALA A 281 2.83 -22.42 1.06
CA ALA A 281 3.95 -22.19 0.15
C ALA A 281 5.21 -22.96 0.57
N SER A 282 5.49 -23.10 1.87
CA SER A 282 6.66 -23.87 2.35
C SER A 282 6.57 -25.37 2.05
N LYS A 283 5.37 -25.89 1.76
CA LYS A 283 5.16 -27.27 1.31
C LYS A 283 5.16 -27.40 -0.22
N ALA A 284 4.58 -26.43 -0.92
CA ALA A 284 4.40 -26.50 -2.38
C ALA A 284 5.66 -26.11 -3.19
N ILE A 285 6.45 -25.16 -2.70
CA ILE A 285 7.63 -24.60 -3.39
C ILE A 285 8.83 -24.41 -2.44
N PRO A 286 9.32 -25.48 -1.78
CA PRO A 286 10.44 -25.40 -0.85
C PRO A 286 11.71 -24.81 -1.50
N SER A 287 12.51 -24.10 -0.70
CA SER A 287 13.80 -23.52 -1.11
C SER A 287 13.80 -22.52 -2.29
N THR A 288 12.64 -22.07 -2.76
CA THR A 288 12.53 -21.07 -3.84
C THR A 288 12.69 -19.62 -3.36
N ARG A 289 13.08 -18.72 -4.28
CA ARG A 289 13.06 -17.27 -4.01
C ARG A 289 11.62 -16.74 -3.91
N ALA A 290 10.68 -17.26 -4.71
CA ALA A 290 9.24 -17.00 -4.54
C ALA A 290 8.76 -17.27 -3.10
N LEU A 291 9.12 -18.42 -2.50
CA LEU A 291 8.80 -18.71 -1.08
C LEU A 291 9.36 -17.65 -0.11
N THR A 292 10.57 -17.16 -0.37
CA THR A 292 11.20 -16.12 0.46
C THR A 292 10.44 -14.79 0.37
N LEU A 293 9.95 -14.43 -0.82
CA LEU A 293 9.12 -13.25 -1.04
C LEU A 293 7.73 -13.40 -0.38
N ILE A 294 7.08 -14.57 -0.47
CA ILE A 294 5.82 -14.88 0.25
C ILE A 294 6.02 -14.80 1.76
N LYS A 295 7.11 -15.37 2.30
CA LYS A 295 7.45 -15.27 3.73
C LYS A 295 7.64 -13.82 4.16
N ARG A 296 8.41 -13.02 3.40
CA ARG A 296 8.62 -11.59 3.65
C ARG A 296 7.30 -10.81 3.63
N ARG A 297 6.46 -11.04 2.63
CA ARG A 297 5.12 -10.44 2.50
C ARG A 297 4.25 -10.76 3.72
N SER A 298 4.13 -12.05 4.05
CA SER A 298 3.27 -12.54 5.14
C SER A 298 3.74 -12.08 6.51
N ARG A 299 5.06 -12.09 6.78
CA ARG A 299 5.62 -11.56 8.04
C ARG A 299 5.39 -10.06 8.21
N ASN A 300 5.54 -9.25 7.15
CA ASN A 300 5.22 -7.81 7.22
C ASN A 300 3.74 -7.55 7.52
N VAL A 301 2.83 -8.40 7.03
CA VAL A 301 1.39 -8.34 7.31
C VAL A 301 1.08 -8.81 8.74
N GLN A 302 1.76 -9.83 9.24
CA GLN A 302 1.63 -10.30 10.62
C GLN A 302 2.11 -9.25 11.63
N ILE A 303 3.27 -8.62 11.41
CA ILE A 303 3.77 -7.52 12.25
C ILE A 303 2.73 -6.39 12.34
N TYR A 304 2.18 -5.98 11.19
CA TYR A 304 1.11 -4.99 11.14
C TYR A 304 -0.14 -5.45 11.92
N ALA A 305 -0.61 -6.67 11.68
CA ALA A 305 -1.83 -7.19 12.28
C ALA A 305 -1.69 -7.34 13.81
N SER A 306 -0.58 -7.88 14.31
CA SER A 306 -0.33 -8.02 15.75
C SER A 306 -0.27 -6.66 16.44
N ILE A 307 0.49 -5.70 15.90
CA ILE A 307 0.62 -4.37 16.53
C ILE A 307 -0.71 -3.60 16.44
N ASN A 308 -1.37 -3.60 15.28
CA ASN A 308 -2.66 -2.91 15.09
C ASN A 308 -3.77 -3.50 15.95
N GLY A 309 -3.90 -4.83 16.02
CA GLY A 309 -4.92 -5.51 16.82
C GLY A 309 -4.73 -5.27 18.32
N THR A 310 -3.51 -5.44 18.84
CA THR A 310 -3.22 -5.15 20.25
C THR A 310 -3.40 -3.68 20.57
N ALA A 311 -2.92 -2.76 19.72
CA ALA A 311 -3.06 -1.32 19.93
C ALA A 311 -4.53 -0.89 19.98
N THR A 312 -5.40 -1.38 19.09
CA THR A 312 -6.83 -1.02 19.15
C THR A 312 -7.57 -1.65 20.33
N LEU A 313 -7.15 -2.83 20.79
CA LEU A 313 -7.73 -3.46 21.98
C LEU A 313 -7.36 -2.67 23.25
N VAL A 314 -6.07 -2.37 23.41
CA VAL A 314 -5.53 -1.61 24.56
C VAL A 314 -5.99 -0.15 24.50
N GLY A 315 -6.07 0.45 23.32
CA GLY A 315 -6.62 1.80 23.12
C GLY A 315 -8.10 1.89 23.47
N GLY A 316 -8.90 0.91 23.00
CA GLY A 316 -10.31 0.82 23.34
C GLY A 316 -10.58 0.58 24.83
N ALA A 317 -9.81 -0.28 25.49
CA ALA A 317 -9.92 -0.46 26.94
C ALA A 317 -9.41 0.78 27.71
N GLY A 318 -8.30 1.37 27.26
CA GLY A 318 -7.69 2.57 27.83
C GLY A 318 -8.61 3.78 27.77
N SER A 319 -9.31 4.00 26.65
CA SER A 319 -10.24 5.13 26.49
C SER A 319 -11.46 5.04 27.43
N MET A 320 -11.89 3.82 27.80
CA MET A 320 -12.92 3.64 28.82
C MET A 320 -12.39 3.90 30.25
N VAL A 321 -11.10 3.65 30.48
CA VAL A 321 -10.41 3.94 31.76
C VAL A 321 -10.15 5.44 31.92
N THR A 322 -9.81 6.17 30.85
CA THR A 322 -9.50 7.60 30.90
C THR A 322 -10.67 8.47 31.35
N ALA A 323 -11.91 7.98 31.25
CA ALA A 323 -13.11 8.64 31.77
C ALA A 323 -13.13 8.81 33.30
N THR A 324 -12.37 7.99 34.04
CA THR A 324 -12.34 8.01 35.52
C THR A 324 -10.95 8.04 36.13
N MET A 325 -9.91 7.64 35.40
CA MET A 325 -8.57 7.44 35.95
C MET A 325 -7.47 8.00 35.04
N TRP A 326 -6.75 9.00 35.56
CA TRP A 326 -5.67 9.71 34.85
C TRP A 326 -4.54 8.81 34.35
N TRP A 327 -4.26 7.69 35.03
CA TRP A 327 -3.22 6.75 34.63
C TRP A 327 -3.56 6.00 33.33
N GLY A 328 -4.84 5.98 32.92
CA GLY A 328 -5.25 5.46 31.61
C GLY A 328 -4.54 6.16 30.45
N TYR A 329 -4.22 7.46 30.59
CA TYR A 329 -3.48 8.20 29.58
C TYR A 329 -2.02 7.74 29.43
N VAL A 330 -1.41 7.25 30.51
CA VAL A 330 -0.07 6.63 30.45
C VAL A 330 -0.10 5.35 29.60
N VAL A 331 -1.21 4.59 29.68
CA VAL A 331 -1.45 3.41 28.84
C VAL A 331 -1.70 3.76 27.37
N LEU A 332 -2.23 4.97 27.07
CA LEU A 332 -2.42 5.43 25.69
C LEU A 332 -1.11 5.85 24.99
N ILE A 333 -0.04 6.21 25.71
CA ILE A 333 1.26 6.56 25.10
C ILE A 333 1.79 5.48 24.12
N PRO A 334 1.93 4.19 24.51
CA PRO A 334 2.34 3.14 23.58
C PRO A 334 1.31 2.88 22.47
N VAL A 335 0.02 3.12 22.70
CA VAL A 335 -1.04 3.00 21.67
C VAL A 335 -0.86 4.05 20.58
N ILE A 336 -0.57 5.30 20.95
CA ILE A 336 -0.30 6.40 20.02
C ILE A 336 0.93 6.09 19.15
N LEU A 337 2.03 5.63 19.78
CA LEU A 337 3.24 5.21 19.06
C LEU A 337 2.99 4.02 18.12
N ALA A 338 2.17 3.05 18.55
CA ALA A 338 1.76 1.92 17.72
C ALA A 338 0.89 2.37 16.53
N SER A 339 -0.01 3.34 16.69
CA SER A 339 -0.85 3.89 15.61
C SER A 339 -0.01 4.62 14.55
N LEU A 340 0.95 5.44 14.99
CA LEU A 340 1.95 6.07 14.12
C LEU A 340 2.77 5.04 13.33
N PHE A 341 3.28 4.02 14.03
CA PHE A 341 3.98 2.90 13.41
C PHE A 341 3.09 2.18 12.38
N CYS A 342 1.85 1.84 12.74
CA CYS A 342 0.92 1.12 11.87
C CYS A 342 0.56 1.91 10.61
N ASN A 343 0.36 3.23 10.71
CA ASN A 343 0.13 4.09 9.54
C ASN A 343 1.36 4.10 8.61
N PHE A 344 2.56 4.32 9.15
CA PHE A 344 3.81 4.31 8.39
C PHE A 344 4.09 2.94 7.75
N TRP A 345 3.93 1.86 8.52
CA TRP A 345 4.18 0.49 8.09
C TRP A 345 3.17 0.02 7.05
N TRP A 346 1.89 0.41 7.17
CA TRP A 346 0.90 0.17 6.13
C TRP A 346 1.29 0.86 4.82
N ARG A 347 1.59 2.17 4.87
CA ARG A 347 2.01 2.93 3.68
C ARG A 347 3.28 2.35 3.03
N THR A 348 4.29 1.97 3.82
CA THR A 348 5.63 1.63 3.31
C THR A 348 5.90 0.13 3.11
N ARG A 349 5.20 -0.78 3.80
CA ARG A 349 5.45 -2.23 3.83
C ARG A 349 4.22 -3.11 3.54
N ALA A 350 3.03 -2.79 4.07
CA ALA A 350 1.89 -3.72 4.05
C ALA A 350 0.78 -3.42 3.00
N GLY A 351 0.46 -2.16 2.70
CA GLY A 351 -0.51 -1.79 1.67
C GLY A 351 0.08 -1.80 0.25
N TYR A 352 -0.77 -1.85 -0.77
CA TYR A 352 -0.40 -1.70 -2.18
C TYR A 352 -1.49 -1.00 -2.99
N THR A 353 -1.13 -0.55 -4.18
CA THR A 353 -2.05 -0.06 -5.20
C THR A 353 -2.08 -1.09 -6.34
N ARG A 354 -3.26 -1.43 -6.84
CA ARG A 354 -3.44 -2.26 -8.06
C ARG A 354 -4.60 -1.75 -8.88
N ARG A 355 -4.52 -1.85 -10.21
CA ARG A 355 -5.65 -1.58 -11.11
C ARG A 355 -6.45 -2.85 -11.28
N ASP A 356 -5.83 -3.89 -11.83
CA ASP A 356 -6.54 -5.11 -12.23
C ASP A 356 -6.40 -6.24 -11.19
N LEU A 357 -7.18 -7.30 -11.37
CA LEU A 357 -7.18 -8.51 -10.52
C LEU A 357 -6.11 -9.51 -10.94
N VAL A 358 -5.80 -9.50 -12.23
CA VAL A 358 -4.79 -10.35 -12.85
C VAL A 358 -4.07 -9.42 -13.82
N PRO A 359 -2.77 -9.09 -13.58
CA PRO A 359 -1.98 -8.33 -14.54
C PRO A 359 -1.95 -9.03 -15.90
N SER A 360 -1.88 -8.25 -16.98
CA SER A 360 -1.88 -8.77 -18.36
C SER A 360 -0.76 -9.80 -18.59
N GLY A 361 -1.06 -10.90 -19.29
CA GLY A 361 -0.11 -11.98 -19.57
C GLY A 361 0.22 -12.87 -18.37
N LEU A 362 -0.67 -12.95 -17.37
CA LEU A 362 -0.45 -13.75 -16.15
C LEU A 362 -1.62 -14.72 -15.88
N SER A 363 -1.36 -16.02 -15.86
CA SER A 363 -2.37 -17.00 -15.43
C SER A 363 -2.32 -17.25 -13.92
N VAL A 364 -3.46 -17.08 -13.22
CA VAL A 364 -3.60 -17.43 -11.80
C VAL A 364 -3.38 -18.94 -11.57
N MET A 365 -3.64 -19.77 -12.58
CA MET A 365 -3.45 -21.22 -12.53
C MET A 365 -1.99 -21.64 -12.78
N ASN A 366 -1.16 -20.79 -13.40
CA ASN A 366 0.23 -21.13 -13.68
C ASN A 366 1.16 -20.61 -12.57
N VAL A 367 1.54 -21.52 -11.67
CA VAL A 367 2.48 -21.26 -10.57
C VAL A 367 3.82 -20.73 -11.07
N ASP A 368 4.26 -21.14 -12.26
CA ASP A 368 5.59 -20.85 -12.79
C ASP A 368 5.62 -19.44 -13.41
N GLU A 369 4.57 -19.03 -14.14
CA GLU A 369 4.33 -17.64 -14.54
C GLU A 369 4.21 -16.71 -13.32
N LEU A 370 3.36 -17.05 -12.35
CA LEU A 370 3.10 -16.21 -11.18
C LEU A 370 4.34 -16.07 -10.27
N SER A 371 5.14 -17.14 -10.15
CA SER A 371 6.45 -17.08 -9.49
C SER A 371 7.45 -16.23 -10.26
N THR A 372 7.47 -16.33 -11.60
CA THR A 372 8.36 -15.55 -12.47
C THR A 372 8.03 -14.07 -12.42
N ALA A 373 6.75 -13.69 -12.48
CA ALA A 373 6.29 -12.30 -12.35
C ALA A 373 6.58 -11.72 -10.94
N LEU A 374 6.40 -12.51 -9.88
CA LEU A 374 6.77 -12.14 -8.52
C LEU A 374 8.28 -11.88 -8.41
N GLU A 375 9.11 -12.76 -8.97
CA GLU A 375 10.56 -12.56 -8.97
C GLU A 375 10.99 -11.38 -9.83
N PHE A 376 10.40 -11.21 -11.01
CA PHE A 376 10.61 -10.07 -11.90
C PHE A 376 10.34 -8.75 -11.16
N ALA A 377 9.17 -8.59 -10.54
CA ALA A 377 8.80 -7.40 -9.78
C ALA A 377 9.80 -7.10 -8.64
N SER A 378 10.26 -8.14 -7.93
CA SER A 378 11.27 -7.98 -6.87
C SER A 378 12.65 -7.54 -7.38
N ARG A 379 13.02 -7.92 -8.61
CA ARG A 379 14.28 -7.53 -9.26
C ARG A 379 14.17 -6.15 -9.94
N ALA A 380 12.98 -5.82 -10.45
CA ALA A 380 12.72 -4.56 -11.13
C ALA A 380 12.87 -3.35 -10.20
N GLU A 381 12.39 -3.40 -8.95
CA GLU A 381 12.62 -2.31 -7.98
C GLU A 381 14.12 -2.02 -7.80
N ALA A 382 14.95 -3.05 -7.68
CA ALA A 382 16.40 -2.89 -7.49
C ALA A 382 17.08 -2.32 -8.76
N LYS A 383 16.85 -2.94 -9.92
CA LYS A 383 17.49 -2.55 -11.19
C LYS A 383 17.13 -1.11 -11.59
N ILE A 384 15.92 -0.63 -11.32
CA ILE A 384 15.52 0.78 -11.56
C ILE A 384 16.24 1.75 -10.62
N ARG A 385 16.48 1.37 -9.35
CA ARG A 385 17.22 2.19 -8.38
C ARG A 385 18.71 2.31 -8.73
N GLU A 386 19.28 1.24 -9.28
CA GLU A 386 20.65 1.18 -9.79
C GLU A 386 20.80 2.01 -11.09
N GLN A 387 19.96 1.73 -12.09
CA GLN A 387 20.00 2.38 -13.41
C GLN A 387 19.31 3.74 -13.42
N LYS A 388 19.74 4.66 -12.54
CA LYS A 388 19.08 5.96 -12.34
C LYS A 388 18.83 6.75 -13.62
N LYS A 389 19.80 6.83 -14.55
CA LYS A 389 19.66 7.66 -15.77
C LYS A 389 18.68 7.04 -16.77
N THR A 390 18.83 5.75 -17.06
CA THR A 390 18.13 5.03 -18.15
C THR A 390 17.49 3.72 -17.65
N PRO A 391 16.51 3.78 -16.74
CA PRO A 391 15.98 2.59 -16.07
C PRO A 391 15.31 1.57 -16.99
N ILE A 392 14.81 1.96 -18.16
CA ILE A 392 14.12 1.04 -19.09
C ILE A 392 15.10 0.14 -19.85
N ASN A 393 16.34 0.58 -20.05
CA ASN A 393 17.34 -0.12 -20.86
C ASN A 393 17.68 -1.52 -20.29
N GLY A 394 17.46 -1.73 -18.99
CA GLY A 394 17.62 -3.04 -18.36
C GLY A 394 16.51 -4.07 -18.67
N PHE A 395 15.41 -3.67 -19.28
CA PHE A 395 14.19 -4.49 -19.46
C PHE A 395 13.71 -4.63 -20.90
N VAL A 396 14.22 -3.80 -21.82
CA VAL A 396 13.75 -3.72 -23.21
C VAL A 396 14.91 -3.97 -24.17
N SER A 397 14.70 -4.85 -25.15
CA SER A 397 15.72 -5.25 -26.13
C SER A 397 16.21 -4.11 -27.02
N ASP A 398 15.32 -3.17 -27.35
CA ASP A 398 15.63 -1.93 -28.05
C ASP A 398 15.05 -0.75 -27.25
N PRO A 399 15.88 -0.02 -26.46
CA PRO A 399 15.43 1.13 -25.69
C PRO A 399 15.33 2.43 -26.50
N THR A 400 15.70 2.42 -27.78
CA THR A 400 15.59 3.56 -28.70
C THR A 400 14.31 3.54 -29.53
N SER A 401 13.67 2.38 -29.69
CA SER A 401 12.36 2.25 -30.32
C SER A 401 11.23 2.60 -29.35
N LEU A 402 10.44 3.63 -29.70
CA LEU A 402 9.25 4.03 -28.96
C LEU A 402 8.25 2.86 -28.83
N LYS A 403 8.12 2.00 -29.86
CA LYS A 403 7.25 0.81 -29.81
C LYS A 403 7.68 -0.15 -28.72
N SER A 404 8.98 -0.47 -28.65
CA SER A 404 9.53 -1.38 -27.64
C SER A 404 9.37 -0.83 -26.21
N VAL A 405 9.52 0.48 -26.05
CA VAL A 405 9.33 1.19 -24.77
C VAL A 405 7.85 1.25 -24.37
N LEU A 406 6.93 1.59 -25.28
CA LEU A 406 5.49 1.66 -24.99
C LEU A 406 4.91 0.27 -24.69
N MET A 407 5.33 -0.78 -25.39
CA MET A 407 4.95 -2.15 -25.04
C MET A 407 5.35 -2.49 -23.59
N PHE A 408 6.58 -2.15 -23.16
CA PHE A 408 6.99 -2.35 -21.77
C PHE A 408 6.15 -1.54 -20.77
N ILE A 409 5.84 -0.28 -21.08
CA ILE A 409 4.99 0.59 -20.26
C ILE A 409 3.57 0.02 -20.13
N GLN A 410 3.03 -0.55 -21.21
CA GLN A 410 1.69 -1.15 -21.27
C GLN A 410 1.62 -2.49 -20.53
N GLU A 411 2.53 -3.43 -20.84
CA GLU A 411 2.67 -4.75 -20.17
C GLU A 411 2.79 -4.64 -18.65
N ASN A 412 3.38 -3.56 -18.14
CA ASN A 412 3.65 -3.37 -16.71
C ASN A 412 2.67 -2.40 -16.02
N GLU A 413 1.49 -2.12 -16.59
CA GLU A 413 0.46 -1.21 -16.02
C GLU A 413 0.95 0.25 -15.76
N LEU A 414 2.01 0.70 -16.45
CA LEU A 414 2.61 2.03 -16.27
C LEU A 414 2.08 3.10 -17.26
N LEU A 415 1.12 2.75 -18.13
CA LEU A 415 0.59 3.67 -19.13
C LEU A 415 -0.16 4.87 -18.51
N GLU A 416 -0.99 4.65 -17.47
CA GLU A 416 -1.65 5.74 -16.74
C GLU A 416 -0.67 6.83 -16.23
N PRO A 417 0.36 6.51 -15.41
CA PRO A 417 1.29 7.51 -14.91
C PRO A 417 2.22 8.07 -15.99
N PHE A 418 2.40 7.38 -17.13
CA PHE A 418 3.08 7.91 -18.30
C PHE A 418 2.24 9.00 -18.97
N CYS A 419 0.98 8.72 -19.31
CA CYS A 419 0.06 9.69 -19.91
C CYS A 419 -0.17 10.91 -19.01
N GLU A 420 -0.31 10.71 -17.68
CA GLU A 420 -0.45 11.81 -16.70
C GLU A 420 0.75 12.78 -16.74
N ARG A 421 1.94 12.29 -17.08
CA ARG A 421 3.16 13.11 -17.17
C ARG A 421 3.35 13.74 -18.54
N LEU A 422 3.00 13.00 -19.59
CA LEU A 422 3.03 13.48 -20.96
C LEU A 422 2.18 14.74 -21.14
N VAL A 423 1.00 14.77 -20.52
CA VAL A 423 0.05 15.91 -20.58
C VAL A 423 0.43 17.09 -19.67
N LYS A 424 1.32 16.88 -18.69
CA LYS A 424 1.88 17.95 -17.85
C LYS A 424 2.97 18.76 -18.55
N ASP A 425 3.52 18.24 -19.64
CA ASP A 425 4.38 19.00 -20.55
C ASP A 425 3.51 19.63 -21.64
N GLU A 426 3.41 20.96 -21.65
CA GLU A 426 2.57 21.69 -22.61
C GLU A 426 3.03 21.48 -24.06
N GLY A 427 4.34 21.35 -24.30
CA GLY A 427 4.91 21.13 -25.64
C GLY A 427 4.56 19.74 -26.17
N LEU A 428 4.61 18.72 -25.30
CA LEU A 428 4.20 17.37 -25.66
C LEU A 428 2.67 17.25 -25.77
N ARG A 429 1.90 17.93 -24.91
CA ARG A 429 0.43 18.02 -24.98
C ARG A 429 -0.04 18.61 -26.32
N LYS A 430 0.61 19.67 -26.80
CA LYS A 430 0.37 20.23 -28.15
C LYS A 430 0.80 19.26 -29.26
N THR A 431 1.91 18.54 -29.07
CA THR A 431 2.42 17.56 -30.05
C THR A 431 1.46 16.36 -30.23
N ILE A 432 0.73 15.95 -29.20
CA ILE A 432 -0.32 14.91 -29.29
C ILE A 432 -1.69 15.44 -29.76
N GLY A 433 -1.78 16.70 -30.22
CA GLY A 433 -2.99 17.29 -30.80
C GLY A 433 -3.89 18.08 -29.83
N TYR A 434 -3.52 18.21 -28.56
CA TYR A 434 -4.30 18.96 -27.56
C TYR A 434 -3.72 20.36 -27.34
N SER A 435 -4.18 21.31 -28.15
CA SER A 435 -3.71 22.70 -28.13
C SER A 435 -4.17 23.52 -26.92
N ASP A 436 -5.39 23.22 -26.43
CA ASP A 436 -6.05 23.92 -25.32
C ASP A 436 -5.86 23.20 -23.97
N THR A 437 -6.66 23.57 -22.96
CA THR A 437 -6.82 22.82 -21.71
C THR A 437 -8.20 22.11 -21.67
N PRO A 438 -8.45 21.11 -22.54
CA PRO A 438 -9.73 20.44 -22.64
C PRO A 438 -10.13 19.76 -21.32
N ALA A 439 -11.43 19.57 -21.10
CA ALA A 439 -11.93 18.91 -19.89
C ALA A 439 -11.51 17.42 -19.80
N GLU A 440 -11.34 16.78 -20.95
CA GLU A 440 -11.05 15.36 -21.12
C GLU A 440 -9.98 15.19 -22.22
N ILE A 441 -9.02 14.30 -22.00
CA ILE A 441 -7.93 13.97 -22.93
C ILE A 441 -7.88 12.46 -23.07
N ASP A 442 -7.96 11.97 -24.31
CA ASP A 442 -7.81 10.56 -24.63
C ASP A 442 -6.46 10.33 -25.32
N ILE A 443 -5.68 9.38 -24.77
CA ILE A 443 -4.40 9.00 -25.35
C ILE A 443 -4.41 7.51 -25.59
N ASP A 444 -4.27 7.12 -26.84
CA ASP A 444 -4.11 5.73 -27.27
C ASP A 444 -2.69 5.43 -27.78
N VAL A 445 -2.22 4.20 -27.53
CA VAL A 445 -0.89 3.74 -27.93
C VAL A 445 -0.68 3.80 -29.45
N PRO A 446 -1.65 3.43 -30.32
CA PRO A 446 -1.52 3.60 -31.77
C PRO A 446 -1.25 5.06 -32.20
N SER A 447 -2.02 6.04 -31.72
CA SER A 447 -1.78 7.45 -32.03
C SER A 447 -0.41 7.94 -31.60
N LEU A 448 0.09 7.50 -30.43
CA LEU A 448 1.45 7.82 -29.98
C LEU A 448 2.54 7.26 -30.91
N LEU A 449 2.30 6.10 -31.52
CA LEU A 449 3.23 5.49 -32.48
C LEU A 449 3.15 6.11 -33.87
N ALA A 450 2.01 6.72 -34.23
CA ALA A 450 1.81 7.42 -35.50
C ALA A 450 2.48 8.82 -35.56
N LEU A 451 2.99 9.33 -34.43
CA LEU A 451 3.68 10.62 -34.37
C LEU A 451 5.02 10.61 -35.12
N PRO A 452 5.49 11.77 -35.63
CA PRO A 452 6.78 11.89 -36.32
C PRO A 452 7.95 11.36 -35.49
N ILE A 453 8.85 10.62 -36.14
CA ILE A 453 10.00 9.94 -35.51
C ILE A 453 10.88 10.94 -34.73
N ASP A 454 11.03 12.16 -35.24
CA ASP A 454 11.80 13.26 -34.61
C ASP A 454 11.33 13.59 -33.18
N LYS A 455 10.06 13.27 -32.86
CA LYS A 455 9.47 13.50 -31.53
C LYS A 455 9.66 12.31 -30.59
N HIS A 456 9.86 11.09 -31.11
CA HIS A 456 9.96 9.85 -30.31
C HIS A 456 10.95 9.92 -29.15
N PRO A 457 12.15 10.54 -29.27
CA PRO A 457 13.09 10.66 -28.15
C PRO A 457 12.52 11.36 -26.91
N ALA A 458 11.64 12.35 -27.09
CA ALA A 458 11.02 13.06 -25.97
C ALA A 458 10.01 12.18 -25.22
N PHE A 459 9.21 11.39 -25.95
CA PHE A 459 8.27 10.43 -25.37
C PHE A 459 9.03 9.31 -24.63
N ILE A 460 10.14 8.82 -25.20
CA ILE A 460 11.03 7.86 -24.53
C ILE A 460 11.60 8.47 -23.24
N GLN A 461 12.04 9.73 -23.26
CA GLN A 461 12.54 10.40 -22.04
C GLN A 461 11.46 10.51 -20.96
N ILE A 462 10.21 10.84 -21.31
CA ILE A 462 9.08 10.84 -20.37
C ILE A 462 8.80 9.44 -19.83
N ALA A 463 8.91 8.39 -20.64
CA ALA A 463 8.79 7.00 -20.18
C ALA A 463 9.91 6.64 -19.18
N GLN A 464 11.18 6.96 -19.50
CA GLN A 464 12.33 6.75 -18.61
C GLN A 464 12.13 7.48 -17.27
N ASP A 465 11.69 8.74 -17.30
CA ASP A 465 11.39 9.55 -16.11
C ASP A 465 10.18 9.01 -15.30
N THR A 466 9.19 8.43 -15.98
CA THR A 466 8.04 7.74 -15.37
C THR A 466 8.49 6.51 -14.62
N VAL A 467 9.25 5.62 -15.28
CA VAL A 467 9.81 4.41 -14.67
C VAL A 467 10.77 4.77 -13.53
N ARG A 468 11.62 5.79 -13.68
CA ARG A 468 12.53 6.27 -12.60
C ARG A 468 11.78 6.68 -11.34
N LYS A 469 10.72 7.50 -11.48
CA LYS A 469 10.03 8.13 -10.33
C LYS A 469 8.88 7.29 -9.77
N VAL A 470 8.18 6.49 -10.58
CA VAL A 470 7.00 5.69 -10.18
C VAL A 470 7.32 4.19 -10.10
N GLY A 471 8.15 3.69 -11.01
CA GLY A 471 8.49 2.27 -11.15
C GLY A 471 8.91 1.57 -9.84
N PRO A 472 9.82 2.12 -9.00
CA PRO A 472 10.25 1.46 -7.78
C PRO A 472 9.10 1.20 -6.80
N GLN A 473 8.12 2.11 -6.71
CA GLN A 473 6.96 1.94 -5.85
C GLN A 473 5.91 1.02 -6.50
N HIS A 474 5.75 1.11 -7.82
CA HIS A 474 4.85 0.27 -8.60
C HIS A 474 5.24 -1.22 -8.55
N PHE A 475 6.48 -1.56 -8.90
CA PHE A 475 6.95 -2.95 -8.85
C PHE A 475 6.95 -3.52 -7.42
N LYS A 476 7.20 -2.68 -6.41
CA LYS A 476 7.06 -3.06 -5.00
C LYS A 476 5.60 -3.33 -4.58
N TYR A 477 4.62 -2.75 -5.27
CA TYR A 477 3.21 -3.06 -5.08
C TYR A 477 2.79 -4.32 -5.84
N GLN A 478 3.23 -4.49 -7.10
CA GLN A 478 3.05 -5.74 -7.84
C GLN A 478 3.66 -6.94 -7.10
N GLU A 479 4.87 -6.82 -6.54
CA GLU A 479 5.49 -7.88 -5.74
C GLU A 479 4.61 -8.29 -4.54
N ARG A 480 4.06 -7.31 -3.81
CA ARG A 480 3.17 -7.60 -2.65
C ARG A 480 1.90 -8.29 -3.08
N TYR A 481 1.35 -7.90 -4.24
CA TYR A 481 0.12 -8.46 -4.77
C TYR A 481 0.35 -9.89 -5.26
N ALA A 482 1.36 -10.11 -6.12
CA ALA A 482 1.72 -11.43 -6.64
C ALA A 482 2.08 -12.41 -5.52
N ALA A 483 2.85 -11.98 -4.50
CA ALA A 483 3.17 -12.81 -3.34
C ALA A 483 1.93 -13.19 -2.50
N GLU A 484 0.91 -12.33 -2.47
CA GLU A 484 -0.34 -12.60 -1.76
C GLU A 484 -1.29 -13.48 -2.57
N LEU A 485 -1.36 -13.27 -3.89
CA LEU A 485 -2.11 -14.09 -4.83
C LEU A 485 -1.58 -15.53 -4.83
N LEU A 486 -0.27 -15.71 -5.01
CA LEU A 486 0.42 -17.00 -4.99
C LEU A 486 0.28 -17.70 -3.63
N GLY A 487 0.43 -16.94 -2.53
CA GLY A 487 0.20 -17.45 -1.18
C GLY A 487 -1.24 -17.90 -0.91
N THR A 488 -2.23 -17.21 -1.52
CA THR A 488 -3.65 -17.57 -1.43
C THR A 488 -3.96 -18.81 -2.27
N TYR A 489 -3.42 -18.88 -3.50
CA TYR A 489 -3.58 -20.02 -4.42
C TYR A 489 -3.14 -21.34 -3.78
N PHE A 490 -1.96 -21.38 -3.16
CA PHE A 490 -1.47 -22.59 -2.48
C PHE A 490 -2.34 -23.00 -1.29
N VAL A 491 -2.99 -22.07 -0.59
CA VAL A 491 -3.92 -22.40 0.51
C VAL A 491 -5.19 -23.06 -0.02
N ILE A 492 -5.74 -22.56 -1.14
CA ILE A 492 -6.97 -23.08 -1.74
C ILE A 492 -6.71 -24.42 -2.43
N SER A 493 -5.67 -24.53 -3.26
CA SER A 493 -5.28 -25.78 -3.92
C SER A 493 -5.06 -26.91 -2.90
N LYS A 494 -4.45 -26.60 -1.75
CA LYS A 494 -4.30 -27.56 -0.64
C LYS A 494 -5.64 -27.94 0.02
N HIS A 495 -6.58 -27.02 0.12
CA HIS A 495 -7.92 -27.30 0.67
C HIS A 495 -8.72 -28.19 -0.28
N GLU A 496 -8.69 -27.91 -1.58
CA GLU A 496 -9.32 -28.71 -2.63
C GLU A 496 -8.71 -30.11 -2.74
N ALA A 497 -7.37 -30.24 -2.65
CA ALA A 497 -6.70 -31.54 -2.61
C ALA A 497 -7.18 -32.39 -1.42
N LYS A 498 -7.27 -31.79 -0.21
CA LYS A 498 -7.79 -32.47 0.98
C LYS A 498 -9.28 -32.86 0.85
N HIS A 499 -10.08 -32.05 0.14
CA HIS A 499 -11.48 -32.40 -0.11
C HIS A 499 -11.57 -33.61 -1.06
N ARG A 500 -10.88 -33.56 -2.20
CA ARG A 500 -10.82 -34.67 -3.18
C ARG A 500 -10.32 -35.98 -2.57
N GLU A 501 -9.32 -35.92 -1.68
CA GLU A 501 -8.82 -37.09 -0.94
C GLU A 501 -9.90 -37.69 -0.03
N LYS A 502 -10.64 -36.84 0.71
CA LYS A 502 -11.75 -37.27 1.57
C LYS A 502 -12.88 -37.90 0.75
N ASP A 503 -13.26 -37.28 -0.38
CA ASP A 503 -14.32 -37.78 -1.25
C ASP A 503 -13.94 -39.14 -1.85
N ARG A 504 -12.68 -39.32 -2.26
CA ARG A 504 -12.16 -40.62 -2.75
C ARG A 504 -12.26 -41.69 -1.66
N LEU A 505 -11.77 -41.42 -0.45
CA LEU A 505 -11.84 -42.33 0.70
C LEU A 505 -13.28 -42.65 1.15
N GLN A 506 -14.25 -41.79 0.84
CA GLN A 506 -15.67 -42.09 1.05
C GLN A 506 -16.22 -42.99 -0.07
N SER A 507 -15.89 -42.72 -1.33
CA SER A 507 -16.31 -43.55 -2.47
C SER A 507 -15.76 -44.99 -2.41
N GLU A 508 -14.49 -45.15 -2.01
CA GLU A 508 -13.84 -46.45 -1.80
C GLU A 508 -14.54 -47.27 -0.70
N LYS A 509 -15.09 -46.62 0.33
CA LYS A 509 -15.84 -47.29 1.41
C LYS A 509 -17.26 -47.67 1.00
N SER A 510 -17.94 -46.85 0.20
CA SER A 510 -19.28 -47.17 -0.30
C SER A 510 -19.30 -48.25 -1.38
N GLY A 511 -18.20 -48.44 -2.12
CA GLY A 511 -18.08 -49.47 -3.16
C GLY A 511 -17.68 -50.87 -2.64
N SER A 512 -17.54 -51.03 -1.33
CA SER A 512 -17.11 -52.28 -0.68
C SER A 512 -18.20 -52.91 0.20
N HIS A 513 -19.47 -52.59 -0.08
CA HIS A 513 -20.67 -53.07 0.62
C HIS A 513 -21.63 -53.77 -0.35
#